data_AF-A0A2G9YBQ1-F1
#
_entry.id   AF-A0A2G9YBQ1-F1
#
_cell.length_a   1.000
_cell.length_b   1.000
_cell.length_c   1.000
_cell.angle_alpha   90.00
_cell.angle_beta   90.00
_cell.angle_gamma   90.00
#
_symmetry.space_group_name_H-M   'P 1'
#
loop_
_entity.id
_entity.type
_entity.pdbx_description
1 polymer ?
#
loop_
_entity_poly.entity_id
_entity_poly.type
_entity_poly.pdbx_seq_one_letter_code
_entity_poly.pdbx_strand_id
1 'polypeptide(L)' 'MRVPKKIAELVSILQEKHAKDILVLQLSRMATFTNYFIICTGESIPQVKAIAEEVFNKL' A
#
# COMPACT_ATOMS: atom_id res chain seq x y z
N MET A 1 1.69 -14.45 -11.77
CA MET A 1 1.82 -12.98 -11.66
C MET A 1 2.87 -12.69 -10.60
N ARG A 2 4.03 -12.08 -10.95
CA ARG A 2 5.09 -11.78 -9.96
C ARG A 2 4.89 -10.36 -9.45
N VAL A 3 4.52 -10.23 -8.19
CA VAL A 3 4.47 -8.94 -7.49
C VAL A 3 5.90 -8.54 -7.12
N PRO A 4 6.36 -7.31 -7.42
CA PRO A 4 7.71 -6.86 -7.05
C PRO A 4 7.93 -6.92 -5.54
N LYS A 5 9.17 -7.25 -5.10
CA LYS A 5 9.52 -7.39 -3.67
C LYS A 5 9.13 -6.18 -2.84
N LYS A 6 9.38 -4.97 -3.36
CA LYS A 6 9.02 -3.69 -2.71
C LYS A 6 7.50 -3.56 -2.47
N ILE A 7 6.67 -4.06 -3.40
CA ILE A 7 5.20 -4.04 -3.24
C ILE A 7 4.77 -5.05 -2.18
N ALA A 8 5.38 -6.23 -2.14
CA ALA A 8 5.10 -7.21 -1.10
C ALA A 8 5.48 -6.68 0.31
N GLU A 9 6.62 -6.01 0.43
CA GLU A 9 7.04 -5.36 1.69
C GLU A 9 6.04 -4.28 2.13
N LEU A 10 5.59 -3.41 1.21
CA LEU A 10 4.56 -2.42 1.51
C LEU A 10 3.25 -3.05 1.97
N VAL A 11 2.79 -4.13 1.32
CA VAL A 11 1.59 -4.86 1.75
C VAL A 11 1.75 -5.43 3.16
N SER A 12 2.91 -5.99 3.49
CA SER A 12 3.19 -6.47 4.85
C SER A 12 3.09 -5.36 5.89
N ILE A 13 3.61 -4.17 5.59
CA ILE A 13 3.52 -3.00 6.49
C ILE A 13 2.04 -2.60 6.71
N LEU A 14 1.24 -2.58 5.65
CA LEU A 14 -0.19 -2.30 5.75
C LEU A 14 -0.93 -3.35 6.60
N GLN A 15 -0.56 -4.63 6.47
CA GLN A 15 -1.11 -5.72 7.28
C GLN A 15 -0.71 -5.60 8.76
N GLU A 16 0.55 -5.25 9.05
CA GLU A 16 1.05 -5.00 10.42
C GLU A 16 0.26 -3.87 11.12
N LYS A 17 -0.23 -2.88 10.36
CA LYS A 17 -1.08 -1.79 10.87
C LYS A 17 -2.59 -2.10 10.82
N HIS A 18 -2.95 -3.35 10.58
CA HIS A 18 -4.33 -3.81 10.51
C HIS A 18 -5.19 -3.05 9.48
N ALA A 19 -4.58 -2.59 8.38
CA ALA A 19 -5.34 -1.98 7.29
C ALA A 19 -6.30 -3.01 6.66
N LYS A 20 -7.50 -2.55 6.30
CA LYS A 20 -8.53 -3.36 5.64
C LYS A 20 -8.48 -3.20 4.13
N ASP A 21 -9.10 -4.12 3.41
CA ASP A 21 -9.32 -4.06 1.96
C ASP A 21 -8.08 -3.67 1.14
N ILE A 22 -6.93 -4.28 1.47
CA ILE A 22 -5.66 -4.00 0.78
C ILE A 22 -5.74 -4.53 -0.65
N LEU A 23 -5.78 -3.61 -1.61
CA LEU A 23 -5.87 -3.87 -3.04
C LEU A 23 -4.61 -3.36 -3.75
N VAL A 24 -3.93 -4.26 -4.45
CA VAL A 24 -2.78 -3.92 -5.30
C VAL A 24 -3.23 -3.93 -6.76
N LEU A 25 -3.16 -2.76 -7.40
CA LEU A 25 -3.48 -2.59 -8.82
C LEU A 25 -2.19 -2.37 -9.61
N GLN A 26 -1.90 -3.27 -10.54
CA GLN A 26 -0.81 -3.09 -11.49
C GLN A 26 -1.31 -2.30 -12.71
N LEU A 27 -0.75 -1.12 -12.92
CA LEU A 27 -1.07 -0.28 -14.08
C LEU A 27 -0.10 -0.62 -15.22
N SER A 28 -0.42 -1.65 -16.00
CA SER A 28 0.37 -2.02 -17.18
C SER A 28 0.17 -0.98 -18.29
N ARG A 29 1.17 -0.11 -18.52
CA ARG A 29 1.28 0.85 -19.65
C ARG A 29 0.14 1.86 -19.85
N MET A 30 -0.94 1.83 -19.06
CA MET A 30 -2.06 2.77 -19.18
C MET A 30 -1.79 4.13 -18.48
N ALA A 31 -0.87 4.16 -17.51
CA ALA A 31 -0.52 5.35 -16.75
C ALA A 31 0.98 5.64 -16.90
N THR A 32 1.33 6.89 -17.20
CA THR A 32 2.73 7.35 -17.31
C THR A 32 3.32 7.81 -15.97
N PHE A 33 2.49 7.99 -14.95
CA PHE A 33 2.90 8.57 -13.66
C PHE A 33 3.21 7.54 -12.57
N THR A 34 2.67 6.31 -12.65
CA THR A 34 3.00 5.21 -11.72
C THR A 34 2.76 3.84 -12.36
N ASN A 35 3.44 2.81 -11.85
CA ASN A 35 3.25 1.42 -12.28
C ASN A 35 2.30 0.63 -11.37
N TYR A 36 2.10 1.07 -10.13
CA TYR A 36 1.26 0.38 -9.15
C TYR A 36 0.47 1.38 -8.31
N PHE A 37 -0.75 0.99 -7.95
CA PHE A 37 -1.45 1.53 -6.79
C PHE A 37 -1.56 0.46 -5.72
N ILE A 38 -1.41 0.89 -4.48
CA ILE A 38 -1.78 0.11 -3.30
C ILE A 38 -2.84 0.94 -2.59
N ILE A 39 -4.05 0.41 -2.49
CA ILE A 39 -5.21 1.05 -1.86
C ILE A 39 -5.54 0.23 -0.62
N CYS A 40 -5.83 0.89 0.50
CA CYS A 40 -6.29 0.23 1.71
C CYS A 40 -7.23 1.15 2.49
N THR A 41 -8.00 0.55 3.39
CA THR A 41 -8.97 1.23 4.25
C THR A 41 -8.46 1.25 5.68
N GLY A 42 -8.45 2.44 6.30
CA GLY A 42 -8.35 2.58 7.76
C GLY A 42 -9.74 2.79 8.36
N GLU A 43 -10.01 2.20 9.51
CA GLU A 43 -11.30 2.27 10.21
C GLU A 43 -11.49 3.61 10.95
N SER A 44 -10.41 4.39 11.11
CA SER A 44 -10.46 5.71 11.74
C SER A 44 -9.37 6.64 11.23
N ILE A 45 -9.58 7.96 11.38
CA ILE A 45 -8.59 8.97 10.97
C ILE A 45 -7.22 8.76 11.66
N PRO A 46 -7.13 8.50 12.98
CA PRO A 46 -5.84 8.20 13.61
C PRO A 46 -5.14 6.98 13.02
N GLN A 47 -5.89 5.92 12.70
CA GLN A 47 -5.30 4.73 12.07
C GLN A 47 -4.77 5.04 10.67
N VAL A 48 -5.52 5.78 9.86
CA VAL A 48 -5.08 6.20 8.53
C VAL A 48 -3.76 6.98 8.61
N LYS A 49 -3.63 7.90 9.58
CA LYS A 49 -2.39 8.65 9.81
C LYS A 49 -1.24 7.72 10.21
N ALA A 50 -1.46 6.81 11.16
CA ALA A 50 -0.45 5.86 11.61
C ALA A 50 0.02 4.91 10.49
N ILE A 51 -0.90 4.48 9.61
CA ILE A 51 -0.58 3.69 8.42
C ILE A 51 0.33 4.51 7.48
N ALA A 52 -0.05 5.75 7.18
CA ALA A 52 0.71 6.62 6.29
C ALA A 52 2.12 6.89 6.84
N GLU A 53 2.24 7.25 8.12
CA GLU A 53 3.52 7.50 8.78
C GLU A 53 4.44 6.27 8.74
N GLU A 54 3.90 5.08 9.03
CA GLU A 54 4.69 3.85 9.01
C GLU A 54 5.23 3.55 7.60
N VAL A 55 4.40 3.73 6.57
CA VAL A 55 4.81 3.56 5.19
C VAL A 55 5.94 4.54 4.83
N PHE A 56 5.84 5.80 5.23
CA PHE A 56 6.89 6.79 5.00
C PHE A 56 8.18 6.50 5.76
N ASN A 57 8.10 6.01 6.99
CA ASN A 57 9.27 5.72 7.83
C ASN A 57 10.07 4.48 7.37
N LYS A 58 9.40 3.52 6.72
CA LYS A 58 10.02 2.26 6.24
C LYS A 58 10.47 2.30 4.77
N LEU A 59 10.26 3.41 4.07
CA LEU A 59 10.60 3.59 2.65
C LEU A 59 12.00 4.16 2.44
#